data_AF-A0A1H8AVU4-F1
#
_entry.id   AF-A0A1H8AVU4-F1
#
_cell.length_a   1.000
_cell.length_b   1.000
_cell.length_c   1.000
_cell.angle_alpha   90.00
_cell.angle_beta   90.00
_cell.angle_gamma   90.00
#
_symmetry.space_group_name_H-M   'P 1'
#
loop_
_entity.id
_entity.type
_entity.pdbx_description
1 polymer ?
#
loop_
_entity_poly.entity_id
_entity_poly.type
_entity_poly.pdbx_seq_one_letter_code
_entity_poly.pdbx_strand_id
1 'polypeptide(L)'
;MSEISKQEEFIKHLSYKVEEELRDMIMKGPHPSLTTLVAFCQVCLNFRDRRDCALVDLPGGETIVCKLCREKRGLKESQSSEALEYQAMTLAILRIRGMR
;
A
#
# COMPACT_ATOMS: atom_id res chain seq x y z
N MET A 1 -46.90 11.65 -7.57
CA MET A 1 -45.74 10.73 -7.51
C MET A 1 -45.04 11.00 -6.19
N SER A 2 -45.13 10.07 -5.24
CA SER A 2 -44.66 10.25 -3.86
C SER A 2 -43.14 10.24 -3.78
N GLU A 3 -42.58 11.02 -2.84
CA GLU A 3 -41.13 11.20 -2.62
C GLU A 3 -40.35 9.88 -2.43
N ILE A 4 -41.02 8.83 -1.95
CA ILE A 4 -40.49 7.46 -1.82
C ILE A 4 -39.99 6.93 -3.17
N SER A 5 -40.70 7.18 -4.26
CA SER A 5 -40.30 6.70 -5.60
C SER A 5 -39.01 7.35 -6.10
N LYS A 6 -38.75 8.61 -5.75
CA LYS A 6 -37.52 9.32 -6.14
C LYS A 6 -36.32 8.83 -5.34
N GLN A 7 -36.52 8.51 -4.07
CA GLN A 7 -35.46 7.96 -3.22
C GLN A 7 -35.07 6.56 -3.67
N GLU A 8 -36.03 5.71 -4.01
CA GLU A 8 -35.77 4.36 -4.54
C GLU A 8 -35.04 4.40 -5.88
N GLU A 9 -35.46 5.27 -6.80
CA GLU A 9 -34.76 5.49 -8.08
C GLU A 9 -33.33 6.02 -7.88
N PHE A 10 -33.13 6.94 -6.93
CA PHE A 10 -31.82 7.46 -6.59
C PHE A 10 -30.90 6.37 -6.02
N ILE A 11 -31.40 5.57 -5.07
CA ILE A 11 -30.65 4.45 -4.48
C ILE A 11 -30.26 3.45 -5.57
N LYS A 12 -31.19 3.11 -6.46
CA LYS A 12 -30.92 2.22 -7.59
C LYS A 12 -29.86 2.77 -8.54
N HIS A 13 -29.88 4.07 -8.81
CA HIS A 13 -28.84 4.67 -9.64
C HIS A 13 -27.47 4.66 -8.94
N LEU A 14 -27.44 4.99 -7.65
CA LEU A 14 -26.22 4.96 -6.84
C LEU A 14 -25.64 3.55 -6.74
N SER A 15 -26.48 2.52 -6.66
CA SER A 15 -26.01 1.13 -6.58
C SER A 15 -25.23 0.70 -7.81
N TYR A 16 -25.57 1.19 -9.01
CA TYR A 16 -24.80 0.86 -10.22
C TYR A 16 -23.38 1.42 -10.17
N LYS A 17 -23.24 2.67 -9.70
CA LYS A 17 -21.92 3.29 -9.55
C LYS A 17 -21.08 2.55 -8.51
N VAL A 18 -21.67 2.23 -7.36
CA VAL A 18 -20.98 1.48 -6.29
C VAL A 18 -20.62 0.07 -6.78
N GLU A 19 -21.50 -0.59 -7.54
CA GLU A 19 -21.21 -1.92 -8.11
C GLU A 19 -20.00 -1.89 -9.05
N GLU A 20 -19.87 -0.86 -9.89
CA GLU A 20 -18.71 -0.69 -10.78
C GLU A 20 -17.41 -0.54 -9.98
N GLU A 21 -17.40 0.34 -8.97
CA GLU A 21 -16.25 0.54 -8.07
C GLU A 21 -15.88 -0.74 -7.32
N LEU A 22 -16.87 -1.46 -6.80
CA LEU A 22 -16.64 -2.73 -6.09
C LEU A 22 -16.13 -3.83 -7.01
N ARG A 23 -16.68 -3.95 -8.23
CA ARG A 23 -16.21 -4.94 -9.22
C ARG A 23 -14.75 -4.72 -9.55
N ASP A 24 -14.33 -3.47 -9.74
CA ASP A 24 -12.93 -3.16 -10.06
C ASP A 24 -11.98 -3.57 -8.92
N MET A 25 -12.34 -3.26 -7.66
CA MET A 25 -11.55 -3.68 -6.50
C MET A 25 -11.50 -5.21 -6.33
N ILE A 26 -12.63 -5.89 -6.53
CA ILE A 26 -12.72 -7.35 -6.43
C ILE A 26 -11.86 -8.02 -7.52
N MET A 27 -11.97 -7.55 -8.76
CA MET A 27 -11.31 -8.15 -9.91
C MET A 27 -9.80 -7.89 -9.93
N LYS A 28 -9.36 -6.67 -9.58
CA LYS A 28 -7.93 -6.35 -9.48
C LYS A 28 -7.28 -6.98 -8.25
N GLY A 29 -8.10 -7.35 -7.26
CA GLY A 29 -7.62 -7.74 -5.94
C GLY A 29 -7.00 -6.56 -5.19
N PRO A 30 -6.64 -6.77 -3.92
CA PRO A 30 -5.99 -5.73 -3.14
C PRO A 30 -4.64 -5.37 -3.77
N HIS A 31 -4.38 -4.06 -3.93
CA HIS A 31 -3.15 -3.55 -4.52
C HIS A 31 -1.92 -4.25 -3.89
N PRO A 32 -0.91 -4.69 -4.66
CA PRO A 32 0.21 -5.48 -4.12
C PRO A 32 0.90 -4.79 -2.94
N SER A 33 0.99 -3.46 -2.93
CA SER A 33 1.55 -2.70 -1.80
C SER A 33 0.80 -2.92 -0.46
N LEU A 34 -0.44 -3.42 -0.49
CA LEU A 34 -1.26 -3.70 0.68
C LEU A 34 -1.17 -5.16 1.14
N THR A 35 -0.64 -6.06 0.32
CA THR A 35 -0.67 -7.51 0.61
C THR A 35 0.66 -8.20 0.50
N THR A 36 1.61 -7.67 -0.28
CA THR A 36 2.90 -8.33 -0.52
C THR A 36 3.95 -7.98 0.54
N LEU A 37 4.76 -8.98 0.87
CA LEU A 37 5.97 -8.86 1.68
C LEU A 37 7.23 -8.77 0.80
N VAL A 38 7.07 -8.36 -0.45
CA VAL A 38 8.18 -8.13 -1.38
C VAL A 38 8.26 -6.65 -1.69
N ALA A 39 9.46 -6.09 -1.69
CA ALA A 39 9.71 -4.69 -2.01
C ALA A 39 10.92 -4.58 -2.96
N PHE A 40 10.86 -3.63 -3.89
CA PHE A 40 11.94 -3.39 -4.83
C PHE A 40 12.91 -2.34 -4.27
N CYS A 41 14.18 -2.70 -4.15
CA CYS A 41 15.21 -1.76 -3.70
C CYS A 41 15.74 -0.92 -4.86
N GLN A 42 15.60 0.40 -4.77
CA GLN A 42 16.06 1.34 -5.83
C GLN A 42 17.58 1.47 -5.93
N VAL A 43 18.33 0.89 -5.00
CA VAL A 43 19.80 0.95 -4.99
C VAL A 43 20.43 -0.25 -5.68
N CYS A 44 20.04 -1.48 -5.30
CA CYS A 44 20.58 -2.70 -5.91
C CYS A 44 19.69 -3.28 -7.00
N LEU A 45 18.55 -2.66 -7.30
CA LEU A 45 17.60 -3.08 -8.34
C LEU A 45 17.14 -4.53 -8.21
N ASN A 46 16.99 -5.00 -6.96
CA ASN A 46 16.55 -6.35 -6.66
C ASN A 46 15.30 -6.31 -5.77
N PHE A 47 14.44 -7.29 -5.95
CA PHE A 47 13.35 -7.58 -5.01
C PHE A 47 13.92 -8.15 -3.72
N ARG A 48 13.41 -7.67 -2.59
CA ARG A 48 13.82 -8.05 -1.25
C ARG A 48 12.60 -8.27 -0.38
N ASP A 49 12.79 -8.95 0.73
CA ASP A 49 11.77 -9.03 1.75
C ASP A 49 11.47 -7.62 2.26
N ARG A 50 10.19 -7.28 2.31
CA ARG A 50 9.69 -5.97 2.73
C ARG A 50 10.13 -5.61 4.15
N ARG A 51 10.30 -6.62 5.01
CA ARG A 51 10.83 -6.45 6.38
C ARG A 51 12.24 -5.89 6.41
N ASP A 52 13.02 -6.16 5.36
CA ASP A 52 14.38 -5.66 5.23
C ASP A 52 14.43 -4.32 4.49
N CYS A 53 13.29 -3.75 4.10
CA CYS A 53 13.21 -2.52 3.33
C CYS A 53 12.68 -1.37 4.18
N ALA A 54 13.12 -0.16 3.84
CA ALA A 54 12.66 1.08 4.47
C ALA A 54 12.76 2.22 3.46
N LEU A 55 11.91 3.22 3.65
CA LEU A 55 12.06 4.50 2.97
C LEU A 55 13.28 5.23 3.55
N VAL A 56 14.15 5.70 2.67
CA VAL A 56 15.31 6.53 3.00
C VAL A 56 15.20 7.85 2.24
N ASP A 57 15.68 8.91 2.87
CA ASP A 57 15.70 10.23 2.25
C ASP A 57 16.92 10.35 1.32
N LEU A 58 16.68 10.64 0.04
CA LEU A 58 17.71 10.85 -0.96
C LEU A 58 17.47 12.19 -1.69
N PRO A 59 18.51 12.75 -2.34
CA PRO A 59 18.31 13.90 -3.21
C PRO A 59 17.28 13.57 -4.31
N GLY A 60 16.12 14.23 -4.26
CA GLY A 60 15.00 13.98 -5.17
C GLY A 60 13.79 13.27 -4.56
N GLY A 61 13.85 12.90 -3.28
CA GLY A 61 12.71 12.38 -2.51
C GLY A 61 12.99 11.05 -1.82
N GLU A 62 11.96 10.53 -1.15
CA GLU A 62 12.06 9.29 -0.41
C GLU A 62 12.01 8.08 -1.34
N THR A 63 12.80 7.06 -1.00
CA THR A 63 12.80 5.84 -1.80
C THR A 63 13.03 4.58 -0.99
N ILE A 64 12.52 3.45 -1.50
CA ILE A 64 12.63 2.17 -0.82
C ILE A 64 14.03 1.58 -1.04
N VAL A 65 14.74 1.33 0.05
CA VAL A 65 16.08 0.75 0.04
C VAL A 65 16.17 -0.40 1.03
N CYS A 66 16.79 -1.50 0.60
CA CYS A 66 17.00 -2.66 1.46
C CYS A 66 18.12 -2.45 2.47
N LYS A 67 18.04 -3.15 3.60
CA LYS A 67 18.94 -3.04 4.75
C LYS A 67 20.41 -3.13 4.35
N LEU A 68 20.77 -4.12 3.52
CA LEU A 68 22.14 -4.29 3.01
C LEU A 68 22.66 -3.05 2.26
N CYS A 69 21.80 -2.42 1.45
CA CYS A 69 22.17 -1.21 0.73
C CYS A 69 22.25 0.00 1.66
N ARG A 70 21.35 0.10 2.66
CA ARG A 70 21.39 1.15 3.68
C ARG A 70 22.68 1.10 4.47
N GLU A 71 23.02 -0.07 5.00
CA GLU A 71 24.24 -0.32 5.77
C GLU A 71 25.51 -0.05 4.95
N LYS A 72 25.60 -0.60 3.73
CA LYS A 72 26.77 -0.42 2.85
C LYS A 72 27.03 1.04 2.49
N ARG A 73 25.98 1.85 2.39
CA ARG A 73 26.05 3.25 1.95
C ARG A 73 25.89 4.27 3.09
N GLY A 74 25.71 3.81 4.33
CA GLY A 74 25.45 4.68 5.47
C GLY A 74 24.16 5.49 5.36
N LEU A 75 23.14 4.97 4.66
CA LEU A 75 21.85 5.65 4.49
C LEU A 75 21.00 5.49 5.74
N LYS A 76 20.35 6.58 6.16
CA LYS A 76 19.43 6.58 7.29
C LYS A 76 18.00 6.43 6.83
N GLU A 77 17.21 5.73 7.64
CA GLU A 77 15.77 5.61 7.43
C GLU A 77 15.09 6.96 7.62
N SER A 78 14.16 7.28 6.73
CA SER A 78 13.35 8.48 6.88
C SER A 78 12.44 8.38 8.10
N GLN A 79 12.09 9.53 8.66
CA GLN A 79 11.14 9.69 9.76
C GLN A 79 9.84 10.38 9.32
N SER A 80 9.59 10.47 8.01
CA SER A 80 8.34 11.01 7.46
C SER A 80 7.13 10.14 7.85
N SER A 81 5.93 10.70 7.72
CA SER A 81 4.69 9.94 7.87
C SER A 81 4.62 8.75 6.91
N GLU A 82 5.04 8.93 5.66
CA GLU A 82 5.04 7.87 4.63
C GLU A 82 5.99 6.71 5.00
N ALA A 83 7.17 7.03 5.52
CA ALA A 83 8.12 6.03 6.02
C ALA A 83 7.55 5.22 7.18
N LEU A 84 6.90 5.88 8.14
CA LEU A 84 6.25 5.24 9.27
C LEU A 84 5.05 4.39 8.84
N GLU A 85 4.22 4.88 7.92
CA GLU A 85 3.08 4.15 7.35
C GLU A 85 3.54 2.89 6.61
N TYR A 86 4.64 2.98 5.84
CA TYR A 86 5.22 1.83 5.16
C TYR A 86 5.61 0.72 6.15
N GLN A 87 6.23 1.09 7.28
CA GLN A 87 6.60 0.13 8.33
C GLN A 87 5.37 -0.43 9.05
N ALA A 88 4.42 0.43 9.43
CA ALA A 88 3.18 0.02 10.08
C ALA A 88 2.37 -0.96 9.22
N MET A 89 2.30 -0.70 7.92
CA MET A 89 1.64 -1.59 6.95
C MET A 89 2.36 -2.93 6.82
N THR A 90 3.69 -2.94 6.82
CA THR A 90 4.47 -4.18 6.83
C THR A 90 4.14 -5.02 8.07
N LEU A 91 4.10 -4.41 9.26
CA LEU A 91 3.69 -5.09 10.49
C LEU A 91 2.23 -5.57 10.45
N ALA A 92 1.32 -4.79 9.87
CA ALA A 92 -0.07 -5.20 9.69
C ALA A 92 -0.20 -6.43 8.78
N ILE A 93 0.49 -6.46 7.64
CA ILE A 93 0.52 -7.59 6.72
C ILE A 93 1.05 -8.84 7.42
N LEU A 94 2.14 -8.72 8.20
CA LEU A 94 2.69 -9.85 8.95
C LEU A 94 1.68 -10.42 9.95
N ARG A 95 1.04 -9.55 10.74
CA ARG A 95 0.01 -9.97 11.71
C ARG A 95 -1.16 -10.70 11.05
N ILE A 96 -1.69 -10.16 9.95
CA ILE A 96 -2.78 -10.77 9.18
C ILE A 96 -2.37 -12.15 8.66
N ARG A 97 -1.12 -12.31 8.23
CA ARG A 97 -0.57 -13.56 7.70
C ARG A 97 -0.13 -14.56 8.79
N GLY A 98 -0.30 -14.23 10.07
CA GLY A 98 0.15 -15.07 11.19
C GLY A 98 1.67 -15.18 11.31
N MET A 99 2.42 -14.24 10.71
CA MET A 99 3.88 -14.18 10.75
C MET A 99 4.31 -13.23 11.87
N ARG A 100 5.37 -13.59 12.61
CA ARG A 100 5.98 -12.75 13.65
C ARG A 100 7.29 -12.15 13.14
#